data_AF-A0AAD8YP25-F1
#
_entry.id   AF-A0AAD8YP25-F1
#
_cell.length_a   1.000
_cell.length_b   1.000
_cell.length_c   1.000
_cell.angle_alpha   90.00
_cell.angle_beta   90.00
_cell.angle_gamma   90.00
#
_symmetry.space_group_name_H-M   'P 1'
#
loop_
_entity.id
_entity.type
_entity.pdbx_description
1 polymer ?
#
loop_
_entity_poly.entity_id
_entity_poly.type
_entity_poly.pdbx_seq_one_letter_code
_entity_poly.pdbx_strand_id
1 'polypeptide(L)'
;MAFSGAIRRTAQRLNKVEWSSPVFKGDSELSSMVSGFRAWTAQADAMAEKYSAAPGPIDFASAKKSVRDVALVESLEKMYSSSSPPALTYEWSKDDQDAKSQLIEDAKAGLAFTQEMIEDTEREIAYLRTHRTTREVSTSDMKEVYPDIAEEVERRLRTGSGSRIPSTSKLFVGEWKGEF
;
A
#
# COMPACT_ATOMS: atom_id res chain seq x y z
N MET A 1 5.33 -11.03 32.61
CA MET A 1 4.21 -10.45 31.83
C MET A 1 4.77 -9.77 30.59
N ALA A 2 4.58 -10.30 29.38
CA ALA A 2 5.19 -9.72 28.15
C ALA A 2 4.31 -9.76 26.88
N PHE A 3 3.00 -10.02 26.97
CA PHE A 3 2.05 -9.73 25.86
C PHE A 3 1.98 -8.24 25.51
N SER A 4 2.45 -7.39 26.43
CA SER A 4 2.46 -5.94 26.32
C SER A 4 3.47 -5.40 25.30
N GLY A 5 4.52 -6.13 24.93
CA GLY A 5 5.63 -5.55 24.16
C GLY A 5 5.40 -5.51 22.64
N ALA A 6 4.77 -6.54 22.08
CA ALA A 6 4.51 -6.60 20.64
C ALA A 6 3.32 -5.73 20.24
N ILE A 7 2.21 -5.81 21.00
CA ILE A 7 0.99 -5.07 20.69
C ILE A 7 1.15 -3.56 20.94
N ARG A 8 1.87 -3.14 22.00
CA ARG A 8 2.19 -1.72 22.19
C ARG A 8 3.10 -1.17 21.08
N ARG A 9 4.00 -2.00 20.52
CA ARG A 9 4.88 -1.58 19.41
C ARG A 9 4.12 -1.41 18.11
N THR A 10 3.10 -2.21 17.82
CA THR A 10 2.21 -2.00 16.67
C THR A 10 1.32 -0.76 16.86
N ALA A 11 0.67 -0.62 18.02
CA ALA A 11 -0.22 0.52 18.31
C ALA A 11 0.51 1.89 18.22
N GLN A 12 1.71 1.99 18.78
CA GLN A 12 2.51 3.22 18.72
C GLN A 12 3.02 3.56 17.30
N ARG A 13 3.17 2.56 16.42
CA ARG A 13 3.58 2.78 15.02
C ARG A 13 2.41 3.09 14.09
N LEU A 14 1.19 2.64 14.42
CA LEU A 14 -0.02 2.85 13.62
C LEU A 14 -0.58 4.28 13.72
N ASN A 15 -0.28 5.02 14.79
CA ASN A 15 -0.54 6.46 14.87
C ASN A 15 0.23 7.29 13.82
N LYS A 16 1.21 6.69 13.13
CA LYS A 16 1.94 7.32 12.02
C LYS A 16 1.33 6.99 10.65
N VAL A 17 0.33 6.11 10.57
CA VAL A 17 -0.31 5.74 9.31
C VAL A 17 -1.47 6.71 9.06
N GLU A 18 -1.34 7.51 8.00
CA GLU A 18 -2.38 8.46 7.59
C GLU A 18 -3.49 7.73 6.82
N TRP A 19 -4.42 7.17 7.60
CA TRP A 19 -5.55 6.41 7.10
C TRP A 19 -6.47 7.20 6.15
N SER A 20 -6.51 8.53 6.23
CA SER A 20 -7.33 9.36 5.34
C SER A 20 -6.78 9.51 3.92
N SER A 21 -5.55 9.02 3.66
CA SER A 21 -4.84 9.24 2.41
C SER A 21 -5.67 8.84 1.17
N PRO A 22 -5.65 9.64 0.10
CA PRO A 22 -6.33 9.32 -1.17
C PRO A 22 -5.87 7.99 -1.79
N VAL A 23 -4.65 7.55 -1.49
CA VAL A 23 -4.10 6.26 -1.95
C VAL A 23 -4.99 5.09 -1.53
N PHE A 24 -5.68 5.19 -0.39
CA PHE A 24 -6.57 4.15 0.11
C PHE A 24 -8.01 4.23 -0.43
N LYS A 25 -8.33 5.24 -1.26
CA LYS A 25 -9.69 5.51 -1.75
C LYS A 25 -9.85 5.32 -3.25
N GLY A 26 -8.74 5.22 -3.99
CA GLY A 26 -8.75 5.12 -5.46
C GLY A 26 -9.27 3.80 -6.01
N ASP A 27 -9.21 2.72 -5.21
CA ASP A 27 -9.65 1.38 -5.59
C ASP A 27 -10.63 0.83 -4.55
N SER A 28 -11.78 0.33 -5.00
CA SER A 28 -12.83 -0.24 -4.16
C SER A 28 -12.37 -1.49 -3.41
N GLU A 29 -11.53 -2.33 -4.01
CA GLU A 29 -11.02 -3.53 -3.36
C GLU A 29 -10.05 -3.16 -2.25
N LEU A 30 -9.10 -2.27 -2.54
CA LEU A 30 -8.12 -1.78 -1.59
C LEU A 30 -8.77 -1.03 -0.42
N SER A 31 -9.78 -0.20 -0.70
CA SER A 31 -10.58 0.49 0.32
C SER A 31 -11.27 -0.49 1.28
N SER A 32 -11.85 -1.58 0.74
CA SER A 32 -12.48 -2.61 1.56
C SER A 32 -11.47 -3.33 2.46
N MET A 33 -10.30 -3.70 1.94
CA MET A 33 -9.25 -4.36 2.72
C MET A 33 -8.70 -3.45 3.82
N VAL A 34 -8.48 -2.17 3.50
CA VAL A 34 -8.01 -1.17 4.48
C VAL A 34 -9.05 -0.97 5.58
N SER A 35 -10.34 -0.95 5.25
CA SER A 35 -11.41 -0.85 6.25
C SER A 35 -11.42 -2.06 7.21
N GLY A 36 -11.23 -3.27 6.67
CA GLY A 36 -11.10 -4.50 7.48
C GLY A 36 -9.87 -4.46 8.38
N PHE A 37 -8.73 -4.02 7.85
CA PHE A 37 -7.49 -3.89 8.63
C PHE A 37 -7.63 -2.86 9.77
N ARG A 38 -8.34 -1.75 9.54
CA ARG A 38 -8.67 -0.78 10.61
C ARG A 38 -9.54 -1.38 11.70
N ALA A 39 -10.57 -2.14 11.31
CA ALA A 39 -11.43 -2.80 12.28
C ALA A 39 -10.64 -3.81 13.12
N TRP A 40 -9.75 -4.58 12.48
CA TRP A 40 -8.88 -5.53 13.18
C TRP A 40 -7.89 -4.85 14.12
N THR A 41 -7.24 -3.77 13.69
CA THR A 41 -6.31 -3.01 14.56
C THR A 41 -7.03 -2.40 15.76
N ALA A 42 -8.22 -1.82 15.57
CA ALA A 42 -9.04 -1.31 16.67
C ALA A 42 -9.44 -2.43 17.66
N GLN A 43 -9.75 -3.63 17.17
CA GLN A 43 -10.03 -4.79 18.03
C GLN A 43 -8.78 -5.24 18.80
N ALA A 44 -7.61 -5.28 18.16
CA ALA A 44 -6.35 -5.63 18.79
C ALA A 44 -5.99 -4.65 19.90
N ASP A 45 -6.17 -3.34 19.68
CA ASP A 45 -5.94 -2.30 20.68
C ASP A 45 -6.91 -2.43 21.85
N ALA A 46 -8.20 -2.65 21.57
CA ALA A 46 -9.20 -2.87 22.62
C ALA A 46 -8.88 -4.11 23.47
N MET A 47 -8.35 -5.19 22.87
CA MET A 47 -7.88 -6.36 23.61
C MET A 47 -6.61 -6.07 24.41
N ALA A 48 -5.66 -5.34 23.84
CA ALA A 48 -4.43 -4.96 24.52
C ALA A 48 -4.71 -4.13 25.77
N GLU A 49 -5.64 -3.17 25.69
CA GLU A 49 -6.06 -2.37 26.83
C GLU A 49 -6.76 -3.22 27.89
N LYS A 50 -7.72 -4.06 27.49
CA LYS A 50 -8.47 -4.95 28.41
C LYS A 50 -7.56 -5.90 29.18
N TYR A 51 -6.54 -6.45 28.53
CA TYR A 51 -5.60 -7.40 29.14
C TYR A 51 -4.27 -6.76 29.55
N SER A 52 -4.19 -5.41 29.56
CA SER A 52 -3.01 -4.69 30.03
C SER A 52 -2.86 -4.77 31.55
N ALA A 53 -3.99 -4.85 32.26
CA ALA A 53 -4.03 -5.04 33.70
C ALA A 53 -3.86 -6.52 34.05
N ALA A 54 -3.13 -6.79 35.14
CA ALA A 54 -3.11 -8.11 35.72
C ALA A 54 -4.55 -8.52 36.13
N PRO A 55 -4.95 -9.79 35.99
CA PRO A 55 -6.23 -10.25 36.53
C PRO A 55 -6.30 -9.93 38.02
N GLY A 56 -7.49 -9.53 38.50
CA GLY A 56 -7.70 -9.20 39.91
C GLY A 56 -7.33 -10.38 40.82
N PRO A 57 -6.78 -10.12 42.02
CA PRO A 57 -6.43 -11.19 42.96
C PRO A 57 -7.69 -11.98 43.35
N ILE A 58 -7.59 -13.31 43.37
CA ILE A 58 -8.68 -14.19 43.81
C ILE A 58 -8.74 -14.14 45.34
N ASP A 59 -9.89 -13.74 45.89
CA ASP A 59 -10.13 -13.72 47.34
C ASP A 59 -10.53 -15.11 47.87
N PHE A 60 -9.53 -15.95 48.09
CA PHE A 60 -9.72 -17.27 48.71
C PHE A 60 -10.16 -17.16 50.19
N ALA A 61 -9.93 -16.03 50.87
CA ALA A 61 -10.28 -15.86 52.27
C ALA A 61 -11.79 -15.67 52.48
N SER A 62 -12.45 -14.93 51.59
CA SER A 62 -13.91 -14.85 51.56
C SER A 62 -14.55 -16.16 51.11
N ALA A 63 -13.96 -16.84 50.11
CA ALA A 63 -14.46 -18.13 49.61
C ALA A 63 -14.44 -19.23 50.68
N LYS A 64 -13.38 -19.30 51.51
CA LYS A 64 -13.29 -20.24 52.64
C LYS A 64 -14.36 -20.03 53.73
N LYS A 65 -14.92 -18.82 53.84
CA LYS A 65 -15.99 -18.50 54.81
C LYS A 65 -17.38 -18.77 54.25
N SER A 66 -17.57 -18.66 52.94
CA SER A 66 -18.87 -18.83 52.28
C SER A 66 -19.12 -20.26 51.80
N VAL A 67 -18.08 -21.04 51.50
CA VAL A 67 -18.21 -22.39 50.94
C VAL A 67 -18.12 -23.42 52.05
N ARG A 68 -19.07 -24.36 52.07
CA ARG A 68 -19.17 -25.42 53.11
C ARG A 68 -17.99 -26.40 53.08
N ASP A 69 -17.37 -26.58 51.92
CA ASP A 69 -16.25 -27.48 51.70
C ASP A 69 -14.92 -26.72 51.59
N VAL A 70 -14.29 -26.48 52.74
CA VAL A 70 -13.06 -25.69 52.87
C VAL A 70 -11.86 -26.43 52.23
N ALA A 71 -11.86 -27.77 52.27
CA ALA A 71 -10.79 -28.58 51.69
C ALA A 71 -10.71 -28.41 50.17
N LEU A 72 -11.86 -28.24 49.51
CA LEU A 72 -11.91 -27.92 48.07
C LEU A 72 -11.26 -26.57 47.78
N VAL A 73 -11.58 -25.53 48.55
CA VAL A 73 -11.01 -24.18 48.36
C VAL A 73 -9.51 -24.17 48.60
N GLU A 74 -9.01 -24.92 49.59
CA GLU A 74 -7.57 -25.07 49.82
C GLU A 74 -6.85 -25.84 48.70
N SER A 75 -7.48 -26.88 48.14
CA SER A 75 -6.90 -27.60 46.99
C SER A 75 -6.80 -26.71 45.75
N LEU A 76 -7.80 -25.85 45.52
CA LEU A 76 -7.82 -24.88 44.43
C LEU A 76 -6.78 -23.77 44.62
N GLU A 77 -6.60 -23.28 45.85
CA GLU A 77 -5.55 -22.29 46.17
C GLU A 77 -4.14 -22.86 45.94
N LYS A 78 -3.91 -24.12 46.35
CA LYS A 78 -2.64 -24.83 46.08
C LYS A 78 -2.40 -25.03 44.58
N MET A 79 -3.44 -25.44 43.85
CA MET A 79 -3.34 -25.63 42.40
C MET A 79 -3.06 -24.30 41.67
N TYR A 80 -3.75 -23.23 42.05
CA TYR A 80 -3.55 -21.88 41.50
C TYR A 80 -2.14 -21.37 41.76
N SER A 81 -1.63 -21.53 42.99
CA SER A 81 -0.28 -21.09 43.37
C SER A 81 0.83 -21.93 42.73
N SER A 82 0.56 -23.20 42.41
CA SER A 82 1.53 -24.10 41.76
C SER A 82 1.68 -23.87 40.26
N SER A 83 0.71 -23.19 39.63
CA SER A 83 0.68 -22.97 38.18
C SER A 83 1.10 -21.54 37.86
N SER A 84 2.37 -21.36 37.53
CA SER A 84 2.89 -20.15 36.88
C SER A 84 3.32 -20.52 35.46
N PRO A 85 2.40 -20.59 34.49
CA PRO A 85 2.77 -20.92 33.12
C PRO A 85 3.77 -19.88 32.59
N PRO A 86 4.82 -20.31 31.88
CA PRO A 86 5.74 -19.39 31.23
C PRO A 86 4.94 -18.48 30.29
N ALA A 87 5.34 -17.21 30.21
CA ALA A 87 4.70 -16.28 29.31
C ALA A 87 4.80 -16.83 27.88
N LEU A 88 3.66 -17.01 27.21
CA LEU A 88 3.61 -17.30 25.78
C LEU A 88 4.22 -16.10 25.03
N THR A 89 5.50 -16.21 24.70
CA THR A 89 6.18 -15.30 23.79
C THR A 89 5.96 -15.83 22.39
N TYR A 90 5.07 -15.17 21.65
CA TYR A 90 5.06 -15.34 20.20
C TYR A 90 6.34 -14.70 19.65
N GLU A 91 7.30 -15.54 19.29
CA GLU A 91 8.51 -15.11 18.60
C GLU A 91 8.19 -15.00 17.12
N TRP A 92 8.39 -13.80 16.56
CA TRP A 92 8.23 -13.58 15.13
C TRP A 92 9.31 -14.39 14.40
N SER A 93 8.89 -15.38 13.60
CA SER A 93 9.81 -16.26 12.90
C SER A 93 10.78 -15.46 12.02
N LYS A 94 12.02 -15.94 11.90
CA LYS A 94 13.04 -15.25 11.09
C LYS A 94 12.65 -15.21 9.62
N ASP A 95 12.04 -16.29 9.13
CA ASP A 95 11.53 -16.39 7.76
C ASP A 95 10.45 -15.33 7.48
N ASP A 96 9.54 -15.09 8.42
CA ASP A 96 8.51 -14.04 8.27
C ASP A 96 9.13 -12.64 8.33
N GLN A 97 10.20 -12.43 9.11
CA GLN A 97 10.92 -11.15 9.14
C GLN A 97 11.59 -10.87 7.80
N ASP A 98 12.28 -11.87 7.25
CA ASP A 98 13.01 -11.75 5.99
C ASP A 98 12.03 -11.54 4.83
N ALA A 99 10.93 -12.30 4.76
CA ALA A 99 9.90 -12.13 3.74
C ALA A 99 9.24 -10.74 3.79
N LYS A 100 8.95 -10.21 5.00
CA LYS A 100 8.38 -8.86 5.13
C LYS A 100 9.40 -7.77 4.82
N SER A 101 10.68 -8.00 5.09
CA SER A 101 11.74 -7.06 4.72
C SER A 101 11.92 -6.94 3.22
N GLN A 102 11.85 -8.06 2.48
CA GLN A 102 11.90 -8.07 1.02
C GLN A 102 10.74 -7.29 0.40
N LEU A 103 9.51 -7.49 0.90
CA LEU A 103 8.34 -6.73 0.44
C LEU A 103 8.50 -5.22 0.63
N ILE A 104 9.21 -4.79 1.68
CA ILE A 104 9.50 -3.36 1.90
C ILE A 104 10.51 -2.85 0.87
N GLU A 105 11.54 -3.62 0.55
CA GLU A 105 12.53 -3.23 -0.46
C GLU A 105 11.91 -3.20 -1.87
N ASP A 106 11.08 -4.19 -2.22
CA ASP A 106 10.35 -4.21 -3.49
C ASP A 106 9.41 -3.00 -3.61
N ALA A 107 8.71 -2.64 -2.53
CA ALA A 107 7.85 -1.46 -2.51
C ALA A 107 8.64 -0.16 -2.68
N LYS A 108 9.84 -0.04 -2.10
CA LYS A 108 10.71 1.12 -2.30
C LYS A 108 11.22 1.21 -3.74
N ALA A 109 11.61 0.09 -4.33
CA ALA A 109 12.04 0.02 -5.72
C ALA A 109 10.91 0.43 -6.68
N GLY A 110 9.69 -0.07 -6.44
CA GLY A 110 8.50 0.33 -7.19
C GLY A 110 8.20 1.82 -7.08
N LEU A 111 8.30 2.39 -5.86
CA LEU A 111 8.09 3.82 -5.65
C LEU A 111 9.11 4.65 -6.43
N ALA A 112 10.40 4.31 -6.32
CA ALA A 112 11.45 5.01 -7.06
C ALA A 112 11.23 4.99 -8.57
N PHE A 113 10.87 3.81 -9.12
CA PHE A 113 10.55 3.66 -10.53
C PHE A 113 9.34 4.51 -10.96
N THR A 114 8.25 4.48 -10.19
CA THR A 114 7.07 5.31 -10.51
C THR A 114 7.35 6.80 -10.43
N GLN A 115 8.22 7.23 -9.50
CA GLN A 115 8.63 8.62 -9.37
C GLN A 115 9.43 9.08 -10.60
N GLU A 116 10.36 8.26 -11.07
CA GLU A 116 11.12 8.53 -12.31
C GLU A 116 10.18 8.65 -13.52
N MET A 117 9.22 7.72 -13.67
CA MET A 117 8.22 7.78 -14.74
C MET A 117 7.36 9.05 -14.69
N ILE A 118 6.95 9.48 -13.49
CA ILE A 118 6.18 10.72 -13.31
C ILE A 118 7.02 11.92 -13.79
N GLU A 119 8.28 12.00 -13.36
CA GLU A 119 9.17 13.09 -13.77
C GLU A 119 9.41 13.12 -15.28
N ASP A 120 9.63 11.97 -15.90
CA ASP A 120 9.80 11.87 -17.35
C ASP A 120 8.52 12.26 -18.10
N THR A 121 7.36 11.82 -17.61
CA THR A 121 6.06 12.19 -18.19
C THR A 121 5.80 13.69 -18.05
N GLU A 122 6.15 14.30 -16.91
CA GLU A 122 6.02 15.74 -16.70
C GLU A 122 6.93 16.54 -17.64
N ARG A 123 8.17 16.07 -17.86
CA ARG A 123 9.09 16.64 -18.86
C ARG A 123 8.51 16.53 -20.26
N GLU A 124 7.95 15.37 -20.62
CA GLU A 124 7.31 15.16 -21.92
C GLU A 124 6.09 16.09 -22.10
N ILE A 125 5.22 16.20 -21.09
CA ILE A 125 4.07 17.12 -21.13
C ILE A 125 4.53 18.57 -21.29
N ALA A 126 5.59 18.99 -20.57
CA ALA A 126 6.15 20.32 -20.71
C ALA A 126 6.73 20.57 -22.12
N TYR A 127 7.40 19.57 -22.69
CA TYR A 127 7.89 19.59 -24.06
C TYR A 127 6.73 19.71 -25.06
N LEU A 128 5.69 18.89 -24.94
CA LEU A 128 4.51 18.89 -25.82
C LEU A 128 3.71 20.20 -25.73
N ARG A 129 3.65 20.82 -24.55
CA ARG A 129 2.97 22.12 -24.37
C ARG A 129 3.69 23.26 -25.08
N THR A 130 5.03 23.22 -25.11
CA THR A 130 5.87 24.27 -25.71
C THR A 130 6.09 24.05 -27.21
N HIS A 131 6.15 22.79 -27.65
CA HIS A 131 6.43 22.40 -29.04
C HIS A 131 5.17 21.89 -29.76
N ARG A 132 3.98 22.36 -29.35
CA ARG A 132 2.73 21.98 -29.99
C ARG A 132 2.77 22.36 -31.47
N THR A 133 2.71 21.36 -32.35
CA THR A 133 2.62 21.57 -33.79
C THR A 133 1.25 22.18 -34.11
N THR A 134 1.24 23.49 -34.29
CA THR A 134 0.08 24.25 -34.78
C THR A 134 0.19 24.44 -36.28
N ARG A 135 -0.87 24.94 -36.91
CA ARG A 135 -0.92 25.19 -38.37
C ARG A 135 0.22 26.10 -38.86
N GLU A 136 0.79 26.91 -37.98
CA GLU A 136 1.85 27.88 -38.27
C GLU A 136 3.27 27.31 -38.11
N VAL A 137 3.43 26.07 -37.64
CA VAL A 137 4.75 25.46 -37.47
C VAL A 137 5.32 25.08 -38.83
N SER A 138 6.53 25.54 -39.12
CA SER A 138 7.16 25.30 -40.41
C SER A 138 7.66 23.86 -40.55
N THR A 139 7.81 23.39 -41.79
CA THR A 139 8.32 22.05 -42.07
C THR A 139 9.77 21.87 -41.66
N SER A 140 10.56 22.95 -41.56
CA SER A 140 11.90 22.92 -40.97
C SER A 140 11.85 22.71 -39.46
N ASP A 141 10.98 23.42 -38.74
CA ASP A 141 10.83 23.27 -37.29
C ASP A 141 10.38 21.86 -36.93
N MET A 142 9.50 21.25 -37.74
CA MET A 142 9.08 19.86 -37.55
C MET A 142 10.24 18.86 -37.70
N LYS A 143 11.22 19.12 -38.56
CA LYS A 143 12.39 18.26 -38.73
C LYS A 143 13.38 18.37 -37.56
N GLU A 144 13.45 19.54 -36.94
CA GLU A 144 14.30 19.77 -35.76
C GLU A 144 13.69 19.16 -34.50
N VAL A 145 12.37 19.26 -34.36
CA VAL A 145 11.61 18.73 -33.20
C VAL A 145 11.41 17.22 -33.28
N TYR A 146 11.33 16.64 -34.48
CA TYR A 146 11.13 15.20 -34.73
C TYR A 146 12.12 14.66 -35.77
N PRO A 147 13.40 14.45 -35.40
CA PRO A 147 14.45 14.03 -36.33
C PRO A 147 14.22 12.60 -36.86
N ASP A 148 13.58 11.73 -36.09
CA ASP A 148 13.20 10.37 -36.47
C ASP A 148 12.20 10.36 -37.65
N ILE A 149 11.23 11.26 -37.63
CA ILE A 149 10.27 11.46 -38.74
C ILE A 149 11.01 12.00 -39.96
N ALA A 150 11.93 12.94 -39.78
CA ALA A 150 12.73 13.49 -40.87
C ALA A 150 13.59 12.41 -41.56
N GLU A 151 14.28 11.58 -40.78
CA GLU A 151 15.09 10.47 -41.29
C GLU A 151 14.25 9.43 -42.03
N GLU A 152 13.06 9.09 -41.54
CA GLU A 152 12.16 8.15 -42.22
C GLU A 152 11.64 8.73 -43.55
N VAL A 153 11.32 10.01 -43.59
CA VAL A 153 10.90 10.70 -44.83
C VAL A 153 12.04 10.70 -45.85
N GLU A 154 13.26 11.02 -45.43
CA GLU A 154 14.44 11.04 -46.31
C GLU A 154 14.82 9.63 -46.79
N ARG A 155 14.71 8.63 -45.93
CA ARG A 155 14.89 7.21 -46.27
C ARG A 155 13.88 6.75 -47.33
N ARG A 156 12.62 7.18 -47.23
CA ARG A 156 11.56 6.88 -48.22
C ARG A 156 11.79 7.58 -49.56
N LEU A 157 12.22 8.85 -49.53
CA LEU A 157 12.59 9.59 -50.73
C LEU A 157 13.78 8.93 -51.45
N ARG A 158 14.77 8.44 -50.70
CA ARG A 158 15.95 7.75 -51.26
C ARG A 158 15.63 6.38 -51.85
N THR A 159 14.67 5.64 -51.28
CA THR A 159 14.25 4.30 -51.76
C THR A 159 13.19 4.34 -52.85
N GLY A 160 12.73 5.53 -53.27
CA GLY A 160 11.75 5.68 -54.36
C GLY A 160 10.34 5.17 -54.03
N SER A 161 10.03 4.95 -52.75
CA SER A 161 8.75 4.36 -52.29
C SER A 161 7.61 5.38 -52.12
N GLY A 162 7.79 6.61 -52.60
CA GLY A 162 6.91 7.76 -52.36
C GLY A 162 5.45 7.65 -52.84
N SER A 163 5.05 6.58 -53.54
CA SER A 163 3.67 6.41 -54.04
C SER A 163 2.74 5.61 -53.11
N ARG A 164 3.23 5.05 -52.01
CA ARG A 164 2.40 4.33 -51.03
C ARG A 164 2.62 4.88 -49.63
N ILE A 165 1.93 5.97 -49.32
CA ILE A 165 1.51 6.20 -47.94
C ILE A 165 0.51 5.06 -47.64
N PRO A 166 0.78 4.14 -46.70
CA PRO A 166 -0.23 3.16 -46.31
C PRO A 166 -1.46 3.94 -45.85
N SER A 167 -2.58 3.71 -46.54
CA SER A 167 -3.82 4.47 -46.44
C SER A 167 -4.21 4.77 -44.98
N THR A 168 -3.93 5.99 -44.52
CA THR A 168 -4.55 6.61 -43.35
C THR A 168 -5.92 7.20 -43.69
N SER A 169 -6.51 6.84 -44.84
CA SER A 169 -7.80 7.36 -45.31
C SER A 169 -8.97 7.08 -44.36
N LYS A 170 -8.83 6.16 -43.39
CA LYS A 170 -9.81 5.96 -42.30
C LYS A 170 -9.77 7.03 -41.20
N LEU A 171 -8.70 7.83 -41.09
CA LEU A 171 -8.56 8.85 -40.05
C LEU A 171 -8.81 10.29 -40.55
N PHE A 172 -8.79 10.51 -41.87
CA PHE A 172 -9.04 11.83 -42.46
C PHE A 172 -10.52 12.10 -42.80
N VAL A 173 -11.39 11.09 -42.67
CA VAL A 173 -12.85 11.19 -42.90
C VAL A 173 -13.60 10.79 -41.63
N GLY A 174 -13.23 11.38 -40.49
CA GLY A 174 -14.09 11.40 -39.31
C GLY A 174 -14.96 12.64 -39.39
N GLU A 175 -16.26 12.46 -39.66
CA GLU A 175 -17.29 13.50 -39.57
C GLU A 175 -17.09 14.36 -38.32
N TRP A 176 -16.67 15.60 -38.50
CA TRP A 176 -16.87 16.67 -37.53
C TRP A 176 -18.34 17.08 -37.60
N LYS A 177 -19.22 16.28 -37.00
CA LYS A 177 -20.58 16.74 -36.66
C LYS A 177 -20.46 17.56 -35.39
N GLY A 178 -20.30 18.86 -35.57
CA GLY A 178 -20.42 19.82 -34.50
C GLY A 178 -21.86 19.84 -33.99
N GLU A 179 -22.02 19.57 -32.70
CA GLU A 179 -23.16 20.04 -31.92
C GLU A 179 -22.60 21.03 -30.89
N PHE A 180 -22.99 22.29 -31.07
CA PHE A 180 -22.99 23.32 -30.04
C PHE A 180 -24.26 23.16 -29.19
#